data_AF-A0A932TAB4-F1
#
_entry.id   AF-A0A932TAB4-F1
#
_cell.length_a   1.000
_cell.length_b   1.000
_cell.length_c   1.000
_cell.angle_alpha   90.00
_cell.angle_beta   90.00
_cell.angle_gamma   90.00
#
_symmetry.space_group_name_H-M   'P 1'
#
loop_
_entity.id
_entity.type
_entity.pdbx_description
1 polymer ?
#
loop_
_entity_poly.entity_id
_entity_poly.type
_entity_poly.pdbx_seq_one_letter_code
_entity_poly.pdbx_strand_id
1 'polypeptide(L)'
;MRRSICYSEPTASLAGSPSTWKFTYTTANQLPKGAKIRFDLGSRGRSTDWQIPQTEPKASANRIWLEMPGEKTVTATLIRNPQNLTTSFEFVLPNDMKSGESFFIWIGSPDRDPGKGTVCQKTVQRKRPFQLFIDPKGKGDYKDPETFYVDVRGNHLKNLRVIAPSLVNRNKRFDIIVRFEDIFGNLTCNAPEGTLIDLSYQNLRENLNWKLFVPETGFIALPNLYFNEPGIYRIQLKNLHSHELFLSPPIKCLPEGMLSLYWGILHGESERYDSTESIENLLRHIRDDRGLQFFATSCFDSEKETTSDQWKSLSQQIAEFNEDERFVAMAGFQWLGDLKEEGLRHFIYGKDGK
;
A
#
# COMPACT_ATOMS: atom_id res chain seq x y z
N MET A 1 6.64 3.52 34.01
CA MET A 1 5.50 2.65 33.66
C MET A 1 5.96 1.73 32.53
N ARG A 2 5.89 0.40 32.67
CA ARG A 2 6.26 -0.50 31.57
C ARG A 2 5.27 -0.31 30.43
N ARG A 3 5.77 -0.25 29.19
CA ARG A 3 4.94 -0.28 27.98
C ARG A 3 4.88 -1.71 27.46
N SER A 4 3.78 -2.05 26.82
CA SER A 4 3.64 -3.22 25.98
C SER A 4 4.68 -3.17 24.85
N ILE A 5 5.08 -4.34 24.36
CA ILE A 5 6.01 -4.46 23.24
C ILE A 5 5.36 -5.34 22.19
N CYS A 6 5.33 -4.86 20.95
CA CYS A 6 4.71 -5.52 19.80
C CYS A 6 5.70 -5.52 18.64
N TYR A 7 6.09 -6.69 18.15
CA TYR A 7 6.86 -6.82 16.91
C TYR A 7 6.56 -8.13 16.20
N SER A 8 6.88 -8.18 14.91
CA SER A 8 6.65 -9.35 14.07
C SER A 8 7.93 -9.82 13.39
N GLU A 9 8.05 -11.13 13.19
CA GLU A 9 9.16 -11.76 12.49
C GLU A 9 8.60 -12.69 11.40
N PRO A 10 8.96 -12.49 10.11
CA PRO A 10 9.77 -11.39 9.58
C PRO A 10 9.07 -10.02 9.65
N THR A 11 9.85 -8.94 9.67
CA THR A 11 9.34 -7.55 9.67
C THR A 11 8.91 -7.06 8.28
N ALA A 12 9.24 -7.82 7.23
CA ALA A 12 8.86 -7.52 5.85
C ALA A 12 8.50 -8.80 5.08
N SER A 13 7.66 -8.64 4.05
CA SER A 13 7.30 -9.70 3.10
C SER A 13 7.25 -9.15 1.68
N LEU A 14 7.46 -10.02 0.71
CA LEU A 14 7.13 -9.75 -0.69
C LEU A 14 5.62 -9.94 -0.90
N ALA A 15 5.02 -9.08 -1.73
CA ALA A 15 3.61 -9.12 -2.06
C ALA A 15 3.24 -10.48 -2.67
N GLY A 16 2.16 -11.10 -2.20
CA GLY A 16 1.69 -12.40 -2.71
C GLY A 16 2.58 -13.61 -2.39
N SER A 17 3.67 -13.45 -1.65
CA SER A 17 4.53 -14.58 -1.27
C SER A 17 3.99 -15.30 -0.01
N PRO A 18 4.06 -16.64 0.03
CA PRO A 18 3.72 -17.40 1.22
C PRO A 18 4.87 -17.33 2.24
N SER A 19 4.53 -17.22 3.52
CA SER A 19 5.50 -17.27 4.61
C SER A 19 4.86 -17.67 5.93
N THR A 20 5.67 -17.68 6.98
CA THR A 20 5.21 -17.88 8.35
C THR A 20 5.67 -16.71 9.20
N TRP A 21 4.72 -16.07 9.88
CA TRP A 21 4.99 -14.91 10.73
C TRP A 21 4.73 -15.25 12.18
N LYS A 22 5.60 -14.71 13.02
CA LYS A 22 5.49 -14.69 14.47
C LYS A 22 5.18 -13.27 14.92
N PHE A 23 4.11 -13.08 15.67
CA PHE A 23 3.78 -11.81 16.32
C PHE A 23 4.05 -11.97 17.81
N THR A 24 5.04 -11.26 18.31
CA THR A 24 5.47 -11.32 19.71
C THR A 24 4.87 -10.15 20.48
N TYR A 25 4.02 -10.46 21.46
CA TYR A 25 3.47 -9.48 22.39
C TYR A 25 4.06 -9.69 23.78
N THR A 26 4.60 -8.63 24.38
CA THR A 26 5.01 -8.60 25.79
C THR A 26 4.04 -7.73 26.58
N THR A 27 3.41 -8.31 27.61
CA THR A 27 2.37 -7.60 28.36
C THR A 27 2.94 -6.58 29.33
N ALA A 28 2.36 -5.37 29.34
CA ALA A 28 2.71 -4.34 30.32
C ALA A 28 2.09 -4.62 31.70
N ASN A 29 0.91 -5.26 31.71
CA ASN A 29 0.08 -5.51 32.88
C ASN A 29 -0.11 -7.02 33.09
N GLN A 30 -0.53 -7.41 34.29
CA GLN A 30 -0.93 -8.80 34.52
C GLN A 30 -2.19 -9.13 33.70
N LEU A 31 -2.17 -10.27 33.01
CA LEU A 31 -3.33 -10.82 32.31
C LEU A 31 -3.77 -12.09 33.03
N PRO A 32 -5.00 -12.18 33.53
CA PRO A 32 -5.46 -13.39 34.20
C PRO A 32 -5.80 -14.49 33.19
N LYS A 33 -5.80 -15.72 33.67
CA LYS A 33 -6.37 -16.88 33.00
C LYS A 33 -7.80 -16.58 32.56
N GLY A 34 -8.14 -16.96 31.33
CA GLY A 34 -9.43 -16.65 30.73
C GLY A 34 -9.51 -15.28 30.06
N ALA A 35 -8.47 -14.44 30.14
CA ALA A 35 -8.39 -13.23 29.33
C ALA A 35 -8.51 -13.56 27.84
N LYS A 36 -9.20 -12.69 27.11
CA LYS A 36 -9.45 -12.86 25.69
C LYS A 36 -8.51 -11.98 24.89
N ILE A 37 -7.87 -12.59 23.90
CA ILE A 37 -6.95 -11.95 22.97
C ILE A 37 -7.56 -12.04 21.58
N ARG A 38 -7.91 -10.90 20.97
CA ARG A 38 -8.46 -10.85 19.62
C ARG A 38 -7.45 -10.25 18.66
N PHE A 39 -7.04 -11.04 17.69
CA PHE A 39 -6.09 -10.65 16.65
C PHE A 39 -6.82 -10.41 15.33
N ASP A 40 -6.73 -9.21 14.79
CA ASP A 40 -7.31 -8.81 13.50
C ASP A 40 -6.19 -8.58 12.47
N LEU A 41 -6.26 -9.30 11.35
CA LEU A 41 -5.31 -9.15 10.25
C LEU A 41 -5.71 -8.05 9.27
N GLY A 42 -6.87 -7.41 9.43
CA GLY A 42 -7.43 -6.44 8.48
C GLY A 42 -7.79 -7.05 7.12
N SER A 43 -8.07 -8.36 7.07
CA SER A 43 -8.42 -9.06 5.82
C SER A 43 -9.92 -9.26 5.69
N ARG A 44 -10.47 -8.94 4.50
CA ARG A 44 -11.87 -9.21 4.12
C ARG A 44 -11.99 -10.49 3.28
N GLY A 45 -10.89 -11.24 3.14
CA GLY A 45 -10.86 -12.51 2.39
C GLY A 45 -10.89 -12.33 0.87
N ARG A 46 -10.60 -11.14 0.35
CA ARG A 46 -10.48 -10.93 -1.10
C ARG A 46 -9.23 -11.62 -1.64
N SER A 47 -9.22 -11.90 -2.94
CA SER A 47 -8.08 -12.54 -3.60
C SER A 47 -6.78 -11.71 -3.59
N THR A 48 -6.86 -10.42 -3.24
CA THR A 48 -5.74 -9.49 -3.09
C THR A 48 -5.34 -9.22 -1.64
N ASP A 49 -6.20 -9.56 -0.68
CA ASP A 49 -5.94 -9.35 0.74
C ASP A 49 -4.97 -10.41 1.28
N TRP A 50 -4.51 -10.21 2.51
CA TRP A 50 -3.77 -11.23 3.23
C TRP A 50 -4.65 -12.47 3.44
N GLN A 51 -4.13 -13.64 3.12
CA GLN A 51 -4.90 -14.88 3.19
C GLN A 51 -5.37 -15.14 4.62
N ILE A 52 -6.65 -15.46 4.78
CA ILE A 52 -7.23 -15.77 6.09
C ILE A 52 -6.69 -17.15 6.54
N PRO A 53 -6.02 -17.24 7.71
CA PRO A 53 -5.53 -18.52 8.22
C PRO A 53 -6.66 -19.37 8.82
N GLN A 54 -6.41 -20.67 8.86
CA GLN A 54 -7.31 -21.70 9.38
C GLN A 54 -7.12 -21.87 10.88
N THR A 55 -8.19 -22.20 11.60
CA THR A 55 -8.15 -22.48 13.04
C THR A 55 -8.09 -23.97 13.38
N GLU A 56 -8.05 -24.85 12.39
CA GLU A 56 -8.02 -26.30 12.60
C GLU A 56 -6.69 -26.75 13.24
N PRO A 57 -6.70 -27.37 14.43
CA PRO A 57 -5.46 -27.70 15.16
C PRO A 57 -4.50 -28.64 14.41
N LYS A 58 -5.03 -29.46 13.49
CA LYS A 58 -4.26 -30.42 12.70
C LYS A 58 -3.94 -29.93 11.28
N ALA A 59 -4.28 -28.69 10.94
CA ALA A 59 -3.92 -28.11 9.65
C ALA A 59 -2.40 -28.05 9.51
N SER A 60 -1.90 -28.55 8.38
CA SER A 60 -0.46 -28.57 8.03
C SER A 60 -0.01 -27.32 7.26
N ALA A 61 -0.93 -26.44 6.88
CA ALA A 61 -0.66 -25.24 6.10
C ALA A 61 -1.58 -24.09 6.53
N ASN A 62 -1.14 -22.85 6.34
CA ASN A 62 -1.92 -21.62 6.56
C ASN A 62 -2.75 -21.67 7.86
N ARG A 63 -2.12 -21.98 8.99
CA ARG A 63 -2.77 -22.11 10.31
C ARG A 63 -2.48 -20.88 11.16
N ILE A 64 -3.40 -20.54 12.06
CA ILE A 64 -3.16 -19.58 13.15
C ILE A 64 -3.21 -20.27 14.52
N TRP A 65 -2.25 -19.94 15.39
CA TRP A 65 -2.21 -20.46 16.76
C TRP A 65 -1.43 -19.53 17.69
N LEU A 66 -1.65 -19.68 19.00
CA LEU A 66 -0.92 -18.95 20.02
C LEU A 66 -0.02 -19.90 20.83
N GLU A 67 1.18 -19.45 21.12
CA GLU A 67 2.17 -20.14 21.95
C GLU A 67 2.54 -19.29 23.16
N MET A 68 2.57 -19.92 24.32
CA MET A 68 3.16 -19.35 25.55
C MET A 68 4.38 -20.19 25.92
N PRO A 69 5.48 -19.57 26.42
CA PRO A 69 6.68 -20.30 26.81
C PRO A 69 6.38 -21.45 27.78
N GLY A 70 6.71 -22.69 27.39
CA GLY A 70 6.52 -23.88 28.22
C GLY A 70 5.10 -24.46 28.22
N GLU A 71 4.19 -23.95 27.40
CA GLU A 71 2.79 -24.38 27.35
C GLU A 71 2.39 -25.07 26.03
N LYS A 72 1.23 -25.73 26.04
CA LYS A 72 0.62 -26.27 24.82
C LYS A 72 0.09 -25.14 23.94
N THR A 73 0.06 -25.36 22.63
CA THR A 73 -0.50 -24.40 21.67
C THR A 73 -1.99 -24.15 21.94
N VAL A 74 -2.40 -22.89 21.89
CA VAL A 74 -3.78 -22.45 22.03
C VAL A 74 -4.38 -22.23 20.64
N THR A 75 -5.55 -22.82 20.41
CA THR A 75 -6.29 -22.68 19.16
C THR A 75 -7.17 -21.44 19.19
N ALA A 76 -7.25 -20.73 18.06
CA ALA A 76 -8.15 -19.59 17.91
C ALA A 76 -9.59 -20.01 17.62
N THR A 77 -10.54 -19.18 18.03
CA THR A 77 -11.90 -19.16 17.48
C THR A 77 -12.01 -18.05 16.44
N LEU A 78 -12.51 -18.39 15.25
CA LEU A 78 -12.71 -17.42 14.18
C LEU A 78 -13.93 -16.54 14.48
N ILE A 79 -13.75 -15.21 14.43
CA ILE A 79 -14.79 -14.20 14.66
C ILE A 79 -14.91 -13.34 13.41
N ARG A 80 -16.11 -13.27 12.84
CA ARG A 80 -16.41 -12.37 11.71
C ARG A 80 -17.12 -11.13 12.24
N ASN A 81 -16.63 -9.96 11.88
CA ASN A 81 -17.32 -8.72 12.19
C ASN A 81 -18.37 -8.44 11.08
N PRO A 82 -19.66 -8.37 11.44
CA PRO A 82 -20.73 -8.26 10.45
C PRO A 82 -20.80 -6.88 9.78
N GLN A 83 -20.24 -5.82 10.37
CA GLN A 83 -20.30 -4.46 9.82
C GLN A 83 -19.17 -4.19 8.81
N ASN A 84 -17.92 -4.55 9.15
CA ASN A 84 -16.76 -4.25 8.30
C ASN A 84 -16.29 -5.45 7.45
N LEU A 85 -16.93 -6.62 7.62
CA LEU A 85 -16.62 -7.89 6.95
C LEU A 85 -15.18 -8.36 7.15
N THR A 86 -14.49 -7.91 8.20
CA THR A 86 -13.13 -8.38 8.55
C THR A 86 -13.20 -9.66 9.36
N THR A 87 -12.14 -10.48 9.23
CA THR A 87 -11.97 -11.71 10.01
C THR A 87 -10.92 -11.50 11.10
N SER A 88 -11.31 -11.80 12.33
CA SER A 88 -10.44 -11.77 13.52
C SER A 88 -10.42 -13.12 14.22
N PHE A 89 -9.46 -13.31 15.12
CA PHE A 89 -9.17 -14.58 15.78
C PHE A 89 -9.08 -14.37 17.29
N GLU A 90 -9.99 -14.99 18.04
CA GLU A 90 -10.05 -14.88 19.50
C GLU A 90 -9.36 -16.10 20.16
N PHE A 91 -8.40 -15.83 21.04
CA PHE A 91 -7.75 -16.80 21.90
C PHE A 91 -8.17 -16.57 23.35
N VAL A 92 -8.28 -17.64 24.12
CA VAL A 92 -8.52 -17.59 25.57
C VAL A 92 -7.25 -18.06 26.28
N LEU A 93 -6.67 -17.21 27.13
CA LEU A 93 -5.43 -17.55 27.81
C LEU A 93 -5.65 -18.73 28.79
N PRO A 94 -4.86 -19.82 28.69
CA PRO A 94 -5.01 -20.99 29.54
C PRO A 94 -4.50 -20.77 30.97
N ASN A 95 -3.57 -19.82 31.16
CA ASN A 95 -2.91 -19.49 32.42
C ASN A 95 -2.74 -17.97 32.59
N ASP A 96 -2.40 -17.56 33.81
CA ASP A 96 -2.06 -16.16 34.12
C ASP A 96 -0.72 -15.76 33.46
N MET A 97 -0.62 -14.52 33.01
CA MET A 97 0.62 -13.90 32.56
C MET A 97 0.99 -12.71 33.44
N LYS A 98 2.24 -12.66 33.88
CA LYS A 98 2.81 -11.54 34.64
C LYS A 98 3.27 -10.41 33.71
N SER A 99 3.36 -9.20 34.25
CA SER A 99 3.97 -8.07 33.55
C SER A 99 5.40 -8.41 33.09
N GLY A 100 5.67 -8.22 31.80
CA GLY A 100 6.94 -8.54 31.15
C GLY A 100 7.01 -9.94 30.53
N GLU A 101 6.00 -10.79 30.73
CA GLU A 101 5.91 -12.07 30.02
C GLU A 101 5.37 -11.87 28.60
N SER A 102 5.71 -12.81 27.72
CA SER A 102 5.37 -12.74 26.30
C SER A 102 4.61 -13.96 25.83
N PHE A 103 3.70 -13.75 24.88
CA PHE A 103 3.13 -14.82 24.06
C PHE A 103 3.42 -14.55 22.59
N PHE A 104 3.25 -15.58 21.77
CA PHE A 104 3.50 -15.54 20.34
C PHE A 104 2.25 -15.97 19.57
N ILE A 105 1.75 -15.12 18.69
CA ILE A 105 0.74 -15.53 17.71
C ILE A 105 1.48 -15.89 16.43
N TRP A 106 1.27 -17.09 15.94
CA TRP A 106 1.84 -17.57 14.69
C TRP A 106 0.76 -17.64 13.62
N ILE A 107 1.10 -17.20 12.41
CA ILE A 107 0.31 -17.45 11.20
C ILE A 107 1.20 -18.07 10.13
N GLY A 108 0.75 -19.15 9.50
CA GLY A 108 1.46 -19.81 8.41
C GLY A 108 1.60 -21.30 8.63
N SER A 109 2.78 -21.85 8.30
CA SER A 109 3.03 -23.28 8.37
C SER A 109 3.56 -23.67 9.77
N PRO A 110 2.96 -24.68 10.43
CA PRO A 110 3.47 -25.21 11.70
C PRO A 110 4.88 -25.82 11.59
N ASP A 111 5.21 -26.41 10.45
CA ASP A 111 6.53 -26.97 10.12
C ASP A 111 7.53 -25.93 9.58
N ARG A 112 7.14 -24.65 9.53
CA ARG A 112 7.92 -23.52 8.96
C ARG A 112 8.30 -23.70 7.48
N ASP A 113 7.59 -24.57 6.77
CA ASP A 113 7.70 -24.71 5.32
C ASP A 113 7.15 -23.45 4.64
N PRO A 114 7.99 -22.67 3.91
CA PRO A 114 7.55 -21.45 3.25
C PRO A 114 6.42 -21.69 2.25
N GLY A 115 6.39 -22.84 1.55
CA GLY A 115 5.38 -23.15 0.54
C GLY A 115 3.99 -23.45 1.13
N LYS A 116 3.93 -23.81 2.41
CA LYS A 116 2.68 -24.06 3.17
C LYS A 116 2.30 -22.89 4.07
N GLY A 117 3.01 -21.77 3.95
CA GLY A 117 2.75 -20.56 4.70
C GLY A 117 1.39 -19.93 4.41
N THR A 118 1.11 -18.83 5.10
CA THR A 118 -0.01 -17.94 4.77
C THR A 118 0.45 -17.04 3.63
N VAL A 119 -0.39 -16.78 2.64
CA VAL A 119 -0.06 -15.87 1.53
C VAL A 119 -0.26 -14.42 1.96
N CYS A 120 0.80 -13.61 1.85
CA CYS A 120 0.75 -12.17 2.06
C CYS A 120 -0.15 -11.49 1.03
N GLN A 121 -0.71 -10.32 1.37
CA GLN A 121 -1.49 -9.51 0.43
C GLN A 121 -0.68 -9.19 -0.85
N LYS A 122 -1.40 -8.94 -1.94
CA LYS A 122 -0.81 -8.70 -3.28
C LYS A 122 -0.47 -7.24 -3.57
N THR A 123 -0.74 -6.33 -2.64
CA THR A 123 -0.43 -4.90 -2.79
C THR A 123 0.62 -4.45 -1.80
N VAL A 124 1.55 -3.61 -2.25
CA VAL A 124 2.55 -3.00 -1.38
C VAL A 124 1.90 -2.11 -0.32
N GLN A 125 2.46 -2.13 0.88
CA GLN A 125 2.01 -1.30 2.00
C GLN A 125 3.12 -1.23 3.04
N ARG A 126 3.63 -0.02 3.30
CA ARG A 126 4.56 0.21 4.41
C ARG A 126 3.78 0.22 5.71
N LYS A 127 4.39 -0.30 6.79
CA LYS A 127 3.76 -0.38 8.11
C LYS A 127 2.33 -0.91 8.03
N ARG A 128 2.11 -2.04 7.36
CA ARG A 128 0.80 -2.70 7.33
C ARG A 128 0.39 -3.08 8.76
N PRO A 129 -0.72 -2.56 9.29
CA PRO A 129 -1.11 -2.81 10.67
C PRO A 129 -1.75 -4.20 10.84
N PHE A 130 -1.51 -4.80 12.00
CA PHE A 130 -2.28 -5.93 12.54
C PHE A 130 -2.66 -5.56 13.96
N GLN A 131 -3.94 -5.68 14.30
CA GLN A 131 -4.47 -5.17 15.56
C GLN A 131 -4.64 -6.30 16.57
N LEU A 132 -4.26 -6.01 17.81
CA LEU A 132 -4.38 -6.92 18.94
C LEU A 132 -5.21 -6.25 20.03
N PHE A 133 -6.44 -6.71 20.18
CA PHE A 133 -7.33 -6.29 21.23
C PHE A 133 -7.23 -7.23 22.41
N ILE A 134 -7.11 -6.68 23.61
CA ILE A 134 -6.97 -7.45 24.85
C ILE A 134 -8.14 -7.09 25.76
N ASP A 135 -8.87 -8.13 26.17
CA ASP A 135 -9.90 -8.04 27.20
C ASP A 135 -9.45 -8.88 28.42
N PRO A 136 -8.86 -8.23 29.44
CA PRO A 136 -8.37 -8.91 30.63
C PRO A 136 -9.48 -9.57 31.46
N LYS A 137 -10.74 -9.16 31.32
CA LYS A 137 -11.86 -9.65 32.14
C LYS A 137 -12.73 -10.68 31.42
N GLY A 138 -12.54 -10.86 30.11
CA GLY A 138 -13.33 -11.78 29.29
C GLY A 138 -14.79 -11.35 29.09
N LYS A 139 -15.12 -10.07 29.33
CA LYS A 139 -16.48 -9.51 29.26
C LYS A 139 -16.85 -8.94 27.87
N GLY A 140 -15.95 -8.98 26.91
CA GLY A 140 -16.09 -8.37 25.59
C GLY A 140 -15.76 -6.87 25.55
N ASP A 141 -15.16 -6.34 26.61
CA ASP A 141 -14.77 -4.93 26.74
C ASP A 141 -13.32 -4.76 26.27
N TYR A 142 -13.15 -4.53 24.97
CA TYR A 142 -11.85 -4.35 24.35
C TYR A 142 -11.43 -2.87 24.40
N LYS A 143 -10.25 -2.63 24.95
CA LYS A 143 -9.60 -1.30 24.90
C LYS A 143 -8.97 -1.04 23.53
N ASP A 144 -8.37 0.14 23.38
CA ASP A 144 -7.55 0.50 22.22
C ASP A 144 -6.56 -0.61 21.88
N PRO A 145 -6.46 -1.00 20.61
CA PRO A 145 -5.64 -2.13 20.20
C PRO A 145 -4.15 -1.78 20.24
N GLU A 146 -3.36 -2.79 20.59
CA GLU A 146 -1.94 -2.79 20.31
C GLU A 146 -1.73 -3.10 18.82
N THR A 147 -0.74 -2.46 18.18
CA THR A 147 -0.53 -2.60 16.73
C THR A 147 0.82 -3.21 16.41
N PHE A 148 0.81 -4.23 15.55
CA PHE A 148 2.00 -4.76 14.89
C PHE A 148 2.13 -4.19 13.48
N TYR A 149 3.36 -4.06 13.00
CA TYR A 149 3.64 -3.54 11.67
C TYR A 149 4.52 -4.51 10.87
N VAL A 150 4.07 -4.85 9.67
CA VAL A 150 4.87 -5.58 8.66
C VAL A 150 4.95 -4.73 7.40
N ASP A 151 6.12 -4.62 6.78
CA ASP A 151 6.26 -4.00 5.47
C ASP A 151 5.94 -5.01 4.35
N VAL A 152 5.01 -4.66 3.45
CA VAL A 152 4.75 -5.43 2.22
C VAL A 152 5.42 -4.72 1.06
N ARG A 153 6.42 -5.38 0.46
CA ARG A 153 7.25 -4.86 -0.64
C ARG A 153 6.89 -5.53 -1.97
N GLY A 154 7.23 -4.89 -3.08
CA GLY A 154 6.98 -5.47 -4.41
C GLY A 154 7.70 -6.80 -4.57
N ASN A 155 7.06 -7.75 -5.25
CA ASN A 155 7.65 -9.06 -5.55
C ASN A 155 8.71 -8.95 -6.66
N HIS A 156 9.24 -10.07 -7.13
CA HIS A 156 10.25 -10.09 -8.19
C HIS A 156 9.80 -9.30 -9.44
N LEU A 157 10.75 -8.56 -10.01
CA LEU A 157 10.55 -7.80 -11.25
C LEU A 157 9.99 -8.72 -12.33
N LYS A 158 8.85 -8.32 -12.89
CA LYS A 158 8.16 -9.08 -13.93
C LYS A 158 7.77 -8.25 -15.14
N ASN A 159 7.45 -6.97 -14.93
CA ASN A 159 6.95 -6.10 -15.98
C ASN A 159 7.66 -4.74 -15.96
N LEU A 160 7.82 -4.14 -17.14
CA LEU A 160 8.25 -2.75 -17.28
C LEU A 160 7.09 -1.96 -17.88
N ARG A 161 6.71 -0.86 -17.24
CA ARG A 161 5.63 0.01 -17.73
C ARG A 161 6.14 1.41 -17.95
N VAL A 162 5.80 1.99 -19.09
CA VAL A 162 6.03 3.41 -19.37
C VAL A 162 4.72 4.16 -19.22
N ILE A 163 4.71 5.16 -18.33
CA ILE A 163 3.68 6.20 -18.29
C ILE A 163 4.20 7.37 -19.10
N ALA A 164 3.47 7.72 -20.14
CA ALA A 164 3.81 8.83 -21.04
C ALA A 164 2.56 9.65 -21.34
N PRO A 165 2.71 10.94 -21.69
CA PRO A 165 1.60 11.75 -22.16
C PRO A 165 0.96 11.14 -23.41
N SER A 166 -0.37 11.20 -23.52
CA SER A 166 -1.07 10.72 -24.71
C SER A 166 -0.89 11.66 -25.91
N LEU A 167 -0.76 12.96 -25.64
CA LEU A 167 -0.55 14.02 -26.62
C LEU A 167 0.69 14.83 -26.25
N VAL A 168 1.52 15.14 -27.24
CA VAL A 168 2.65 16.06 -27.11
C VAL A 168 2.70 16.95 -28.35
N ASN A 169 3.39 18.08 -28.25
CA ASN A 169 3.59 18.98 -29.38
C ASN A 169 5.01 18.84 -29.94
N ARG A 170 5.15 19.02 -31.25
CA ARG A 170 6.45 19.04 -31.92
C ARG A 170 7.41 20.02 -31.23
N ASN A 171 8.64 19.59 -31.00
CA ASN A 171 9.72 20.33 -30.33
C ASN A 171 9.40 20.79 -28.90
N LYS A 172 8.29 20.33 -28.30
CA LYS A 172 8.03 20.53 -26.87
C LYS A 172 8.60 19.35 -26.08
N ARG A 173 9.24 19.71 -24.97
CA ARG A 173 9.81 18.74 -24.03
C ARG A 173 8.67 18.12 -23.23
N PHE A 174 8.81 16.84 -22.94
CA PHE A 174 7.93 16.11 -22.05
C PHE A 174 8.71 15.04 -21.31
N ASP A 175 8.15 14.63 -20.19
CA ASP A 175 8.74 13.63 -19.32
C ASP A 175 7.96 12.32 -19.42
N ILE A 176 8.62 11.22 -19.14
CA ILE A 176 7.99 9.90 -18.99
C ILE A 176 8.39 9.28 -17.66
N ILE A 177 7.57 8.37 -17.15
CA ILE A 177 7.90 7.58 -15.97
C ILE A 177 8.06 6.13 -16.40
N VAL A 178 9.22 5.54 -16.11
CA VAL A 178 9.48 4.11 -16.25
C VAL A 178 9.26 3.45 -14.90
N ARG A 179 8.33 2.50 -14.85
CA ARG A 179 7.97 1.71 -13.67
C ARG A 179 8.51 0.29 -13.82
N PHE A 180 9.12 -0.20 -12.76
CA PHE A 180 9.59 -1.56 -12.60
C PHE A 180 8.58 -2.28 -11.71
N GLU A 181 7.80 -3.17 -12.31
CA GLU A 181 6.61 -3.75 -11.71
C GLU A 181 6.79 -5.24 -11.42
N ASP A 182 6.28 -5.68 -10.27
CA ASP A 182 6.06 -7.10 -10.01
C ASP A 182 4.85 -7.64 -10.80
N ILE A 183 4.54 -8.92 -10.63
CA ILE A 183 3.42 -9.57 -11.31
C ILE A 183 2.04 -8.99 -10.95
N PHE A 184 1.94 -8.25 -9.84
CA PHE A 184 0.70 -7.62 -9.38
C PHE A 184 0.62 -6.12 -9.74
N GLY A 185 1.64 -5.59 -10.42
CA GLY A 185 1.71 -4.18 -10.81
C GLY A 185 2.26 -3.25 -9.73
N ASN A 186 2.82 -3.80 -8.64
CA ASN A 186 3.47 -2.98 -7.62
C ASN A 186 4.88 -2.58 -8.05
N LEU A 187 5.33 -1.42 -7.61
CA LEU A 187 6.74 -1.04 -7.75
C LEU A 187 7.67 -2.02 -7.03
N THR A 188 8.77 -2.36 -7.69
CA THR A 188 9.77 -3.27 -7.14
C THR A 188 11.19 -2.94 -7.60
N CYS A 189 12.13 -3.09 -6.67
CA CYS A 189 13.57 -3.11 -6.93
C CYS A 189 14.16 -4.53 -6.93
N ASN A 190 13.32 -5.56 -6.72
CA ASN A 190 13.73 -6.95 -6.62
C ASN A 190 13.95 -7.55 -8.01
N ALA A 191 15.03 -7.12 -8.66
CA ALA A 191 15.48 -7.61 -9.95
C ALA A 191 16.73 -8.48 -9.80
N PRO A 192 16.99 -9.40 -10.75
CA PRO A 192 18.26 -10.11 -10.82
C PRO A 192 19.46 -9.14 -10.85
N GLU A 193 20.57 -9.54 -10.23
CA GLU A 193 21.79 -8.73 -10.22
C GLU A 193 22.27 -8.41 -11.64
N GLY A 194 22.71 -7.17 -11.86
CA GLY A 194 23.14 -6.70 -13.18
C GLY A 194 22.02 -6.45 -14.20
N THR A 195 20.74 -6.50 -13.79
CA THR A 195 19.62 -6.15 -14.67
C THR A 195 19.80 -4.72 -15.22
N LEU A 196 19.83 -4.61 -16.55
CA LEU A 196 19.98 -3.35 -17.26
C LEU A 196 18.91 -3.23 -18.35
N ILE A 197 18.26 -2.08 -18.42
CA ILE A 197 17.19 -1.81 -19.39
C ILE A 197 17.69 -0.86 -20.46
N ASP A 198 17.55 -1.27 -21.71
CA ASP A 198 17.80 -0.42 -22.87
C ASP A 198 16.51 0.33 -23.22
N LEU A 199 16.57 1.65 -23.23
CA LEU A 199 15.46 2.51 -23.60
C LEU A 199 15.74 3.13 -24.96
N SER A 200 14.79 2.92 -25.88
CA SER A 200 14.82 3.44 -27.23
C SER A 200 13.41 3.86 -27.69
N TYR A 201 13.32 4.32 -28.92
CA TYR A 201 12.04 4.46 -29.61
C TYR A 201 11.70 3.20 -30.42
N GLN A 202 10.42 2.92 -30.60
CA GLN A 202 9.98 1.89 -31.54
C GLN A 202 10.11 2.41 -32.98
N ASN A 203 10.78 1.65 -33.84
CA ASN A 203 10.89 1.89 -35.30
C ASN A 203 11.52 3.24 -35.72
N LEU A 204 12.17 3.94 -34.81
CA LEU A 204 12.96 5.13 -35.10
C LEU A 204 14.44 4.78 -35.02
N ARG A 205 15.22 5.27 -35.98
CA ARG A 205 16.69 5.12 -36.01
C ARG A 205 17.40 6.19 -35.16
N GLU A 206 16.66 7.07 -34.48
CA GLU A 206 17.24 8.13 -33.67
C GLU A 206 17.95 7.60 -32.41
N ASN A 207 18.98 8.36 -31.98
CA ASN A 207 19.95 8.01 -30.94
C ASN A 207 19.41 8.14 -29.50
N LEU A 208 18.18 7.68 -29.20
CA LEU A 208 17.80 7.47 -27.81
C LEU A 208 18.32 6.10 -27.39
N ASN A 209 19.52 6.10 -26.81
CA ASN A 209 20.19 4.90 -26.30
C ASN A 209 20.53 5.12 -24.84
N TRP A 210 19.52 5.03 -23.98
CA TRP A 210 19.72 5.13 -22.53
C TRP A 210 19.77 3.74 -21.92
N LYS A 211 20.70 3.55 -20.98
CA LYS A 211 20.80 2.33 -20.18
C LYS A 211 20.40 2.66 -18.75
N LEU A 212 19.35 2.01 -18.28
CA LEU A 212 18.73 2.27 -16.99
C LEU A 212 18.97 1.09 -16.06
N PHE A 213 19.41 1.38 -14.84
CA PHE A 213 19.43 0.43 -13.74
C PHE A 213 18.05 0.38 -13.08
N VAL A 214 17.71 -0.74 -12.43
CA VAL A 214 16.51 -0.81 -11.59
C VAL A 214 16.78 -0.06 -10.29
N PRO A 215 16.12 1.08 -10.00
CA PRO A 215 16.37 1.84 -8.78
C PRO A 215 15.69 1.21 -7.58
N GLU A 216 16.15 1.54 -6.36
CA GLU A 216 15.54 1.09 -5.11
C GLU A 216 14.06 1.52 -4.97
N THR A 217 13.69 2.66 -5.55
CA THR A 217 12.32 3.16 -5.58
C THR A 217 11.39 2.37 -6.51
N GLY A 218 11.93 1.56 -7.41
CA GLY A 218 11.16 0.84 -8.43
C GLY A 218 10.64 1.71 -9.58
N PHE A 219 10.98 2.99 -9.66
CA PHE A 219 10.60 3.85 -10.80
C PHE A 219 11.65 4.91 -11.12
N ILE A 220 11.67 5.39 -12.36
CA ILE A 220 12.53 6.48 -12.83
C ILE A 220 11.69 7.49 -13.61
N ALA A 221 11.77 8.76 -13.24
CA ALA A 221 11.32 9.86 -14.06
C ALA A 221 12.43 10.26 -15.05
N LEU A 222 12.10 10.25 -16.34
CA LEU A 222 13.01 10.51 -17.43
C LEU A 222 12.61 11.81 -18.12
N PRO A 223 13.39 12.89 -17.94
CA PRO A 223 12.97 14.19 -18.37
C PRO A 223 13.37 14.49 -19.82
N ASN A 224 12.75 15.52 -20.39
CA ASN A 224 13.23 16.22 -21.58
C ASN A 224 13.24 15.39 -22.88
N LEU A 225 12.34 14.42 -23.04
CA LEU A 225 12.11 13.81 -24.35
C LEU A 225 11.36 14.78 -25.27
N TYR A 226 11.51 14.62 -26.58
CA TYR A 226 10.80 15.42 -27.58
C TYR A 226 10.73 14.68 -28.91
N PHE A 227 9.76 15.05 -29.75
CA PHE A 227 9.68 14.64 -31.14
C PHE A 227 9.84 15.85 -32.06
N ASN A 228 10.64 15.69 -33.10
CA ASN A 228 10.89 16.70 -34.12
C ASN A 228 9.85 16.69 -35.25
N GLU A 229 9.10 15.60 -35.40
CA GLU A 229 8.08 15.44 -36.43
C GLU A 229 6.71 15.08 -35.81
N PRO A 230 5.59 15.51 -36.43
CA PRO A 230 4.27 15.02 -36.06
C PRO A 230 4.11 13.54 -36.42
N GLY A 231 3.44 12.78 -35.57
CA GLY A 231 3.32 11.34 -35.77
C GLY A 231 2.79 10.60 -34.54
N ILE A 232 2.82 9.27 -34.60
CA ILE A 232 2.50 8.40 -33.46
C ILE A 232 3.76 7.62 -33.11
N TYR A 233 4.19 7.77 -31.87
CA TYR A 233 5.42 7.19 -31.35
C TYR A 233 5.13 6.23 -30.21
N ARG A 234 6.07 5.30 -29.96
CA ARG A 234 6.10 4.49 -28.76
C ARG A 234 7.52 4.44 -28.21
N ILE A 235 7.63 4.52 -26.89
CA ILE A 235 8.87 4.23 -26.18
C ILE A 235 8.99 2.70 -26.06
N GLN A 236 10.20 2.20 -26.25
CA GLN A 236 10.54 0.79 -26.16
C GLN A 236 11.54 0.59 -25.02
N LEU A 237 11.27 -0.39 -24.17
CA LEU A 237 12.19 -0.87 -23.14
C LEU A 237 12.57 -2.31 -23.44
N LYS A 238 13.87 -2.60 -23.47
CA LYS A 238 14.40 -3.96 -23.60
C LYS A 238 15.14 -4.34 -22.32
N ASN A 239 14.68 -5.39 -21.66
CA ASN A 239 15.45 -5.99 -20.58
C ASN A 239 16.64 -6.76 -21.18
N LEU A 240 17.87 -6.35 -20.88
CA LEU A 240 19.06 -6.98 -21.46
C LEU A 240 19.39 -8.33 -20.81
N HIS A 241 18.83 -8.63 -19.64
CA HIS A 241 18.96 -9.91 -18.96
C HIS A 241 17.93 -10.94 -19.48
N SER A 242 16.64 -10.59 -19.52
CA SER A 242 15.59 -11.52 -19.99
C SER A 242 15.35 -11.48 -21.51
N HIS A 243 15.86 -10.47 -22.20
CA HIS A 243 15.59 -10.13 -23.60
C HIS A 243 14.13 -9.79 -23.93
N GLU A 244 13.27 -9.65 -22.92
CA GLU A 244 11.88 -9.23 -23.10
C GLU A 244 11.79 -7.76 -23.54
N LEU A 245 10.78 -7.47 -24.36
CA LEU A 245 10.48 -6.15 -24.91
C LEU A 245 9.16 -5.64 -24.36
N PHE A 246 9.15 -4.38 -23.94
CA PHE A 246 7.98 -3.68 -23.41
C PHE A 246 7.79 -2.38 -24.18
N LEU A 247 6.54 -2.02 -24.46
CA LEU A 247 6.19 -0.82 -25.22
C LEU A 247 5.29 0.09 -24.39
N SER A 248 5.49 1.39 -24.52
CA SER A 248 4.53 2.38 -24.03
C SER A 248 3.21 2.30 -24.80
N PRO A 249 2.12 2.86 -24.24
CA PRO A 249 0.99 3.32 -25.03
C PRO A 249 1.45 4.28 -26.14
N PRO A 250 0.67 4.44 -27.23
CA PRO A 250 0.99 5.39 -28.29
C PRO A 250 0.98 6.84 -27.78
N ILE A 251 1.98 7.60 -28.21
CA ILE A 251 2.13 9.04 -27.96
C ILE A 251 1.89 9.76 -29.28
N LYS A 252 0.87 10.61 -29.37
CA LYS A 252 0.59 11.39 -30.57
C LYS A 252 1.30 12.75 -30.50
N CYS A 253 2.27 12.95 -31.39
CA CYS A 253 2.91 14.25 -31.60
C CYS A 253 2.10 15.09 -32.58
N LEU A 254 1.60 16.24 -32.13
CA LEU A 254 0.86 17.19 -32.92
C LEU A 254 1.80 18.25 -33.54
N PRO A 255 1.51 18.78 -34.74
CA PRO A 255 2.28 19.89 -35.33
C PRO A 255 2.25 21.15 -34.45
N GLU A 256 1.08 21.43 -33.89
CA GLU A 256 0.76 22.52 -32.96
C GLU A 256 -0.48 22.08 -32.15
N GLY A 257 -0.52 22.40 -30.86
CA GLY A 257 -1.63 22.02 -29.99
C GLY A 257 -1.81 23.02 -28.86
N MET A 258 -3.05 23.44 -28.62
CA MET A 258 -3.39 24.45 -27.61
C MET A 258 -3.61 23.85 -26.20
N LEU A 259 -3.90 22.54 -26.10
CA LEU A 259 -4.28 21.89 -24.84
C LEU A 259 -3.48 20.61 -24.62
N SER A 260 -3.02 20.44 -23.37
CA SER A 260 -2.39 19.22 -22.86
C SER A 260 -3.42 18.33 -22.18
N LEU A 261 -3.25 17.01 -22.25
CA LEU A 261 -4.06 16.04 -21.50
C LEU A 261 -3.35 15.67 -20.20
N TYR A 262 -4.10 15.71 -19.10
CA TYR A 262 -3.64 15.32 -17.78
C TYR A 262 -4.57 14.26 -17.18
N TRP A 263 -3.99 13.38 -16.37
CA TRP A 263 -4.66 12.29 -15.68
C TRP A 263 -4.47 12.47 -14.18
N GLY A 264 -5.54 12.27 -13.42
CA GLY A 264 -5.50 12.46 -11.99
C GLY A 264 -6.76 11.97 -11.30
N ILE A 265 -6.79 12.18 -9.99
CA ILE A 265 -7.89 11.78 -9.13
C ILE A 265 -8.43 13.02 -8.45
N LEU A 266 -9.72 13.28 -8.60
CA LEU A 266 -10.35 14.38 -7.88
C LEU A 266 -10.91 13.93 -6.52
N HIS A 267 -11.26 12.64 -6.35
CA HIS A 267 -11.80 12.06 -5.11
C HIS A 267 -10.83 11.02 -4.54
N GLY A 268 -9.91 11.48 -3.70
CA GLY A 268 -8.65 10.82 -3.41
C GLY A 268 -8.52 9.99 -2.12
N GLU A 269 -9.50 9.97 -1.21
CA GLU A 269 -9.34 9.31 0.09
C GLU A 269 -8.98 7.82 -0.03
N SER A 270 -8.07 7.36 0.84
CA SER A 270 -7.69 5.96 0.92
C SER A 270 -7.31 5.55 2.35
N GLU A 271 -8.07 4.64 2.95
CA GLU A 271 -7.72 3.99 4.22
C GLU A 271 -6.43 3.16 4.11
N ARG A 272 -6.10 2.68 2.89
CA ARG A 272 -4.94 1.81 2.67
C ARG A 272 -3.61 2.55 2.80
N TYR A 273 -3.58 3.82 2.39
CA TYR A 273 -2.38 4.65 2.38
C TYR A 273 -2.45 5.79 3.40
N ASP A 274 -3.31 5.64 4.41
CA ASP A 274 -3.52 6.59 5.51
C ASP A 274 -3.60 8.04 5.03
N SER A 275 -4.76 8.37 4.46
CA SER A 275 -5.09 9.72 4.00
C SER A 275 -5.42 10.69 5.14
N THR A 276 -5.58 10.18 6.36
CA THR A 276 -6.06 10.95 7.52
C THR A 276 -4.95 11.44 8.41
N GLU A 277 -3.98 10.60 8.76
CA GLU A 277 -2.87 10.99 9.65
C GLU A 277 -1.60 11.35 8.87
N SER A 278 -1.42 10.79 7.66
CA SER A 278 -0.20 10.93 6.87
C SER A 278 -0.45 10.99 5.36
N ILE A 279 -1.19 12.00 4.90
CA ILE A 279 -1.54 12.19 3.48
C ILE A 279 -0.32 12.18 2.53
N GLU A 280 0.86 12.58 3.00
CA GLU A 280 2.10 12.52 2.22
C GLU A 280 2.34 11.15 1.57
N ASN A 281 2.05 10.05 2.29
CA ASN A 281 2.22 8.70 1.74
C ASN A 281 1.28 8.43 0.56
N LEU A 282 0.03 8.88 0.67
CA LEU A 282 -0.94 8.80 -0.41
C LEU A 282 -0.50 9.67 -1.60
N LEU A 283 -0.08 10.92 -1.36
CA LEU A 283 0.35 11.82 -2.44
C LEU A 283 1.57 11.27 -3.18
N ARG A 284 2.56 10.72 -2.47
CA ARG A 284 3.69 9.99 -3.06
C ARG A 284 3.21 8.79 -3.88
N HIS A 285 2.26 8.00 -3.35
CA HIS A 285 1.69 6.90 -4.11
C HIS A 285 1.00 7.40 -5.40
N ILE A 286 0.24 8.49 -5.37
CA ILE A 286 -0.44 9.01 -6.55
C ILE A 286 0.54 9.61 -7.58
N ARG A 287 1.49 10.42 -7.14
CA ARG A 287 2.46 11.09 -8.01
C ARG A 287 3.52 10.14 -8.54
N ASP A 288 4.16 9.38 -7.66
CA ASP A 288 5.39 8.64 -7.97
C ASP A 288 5.09 7.20 -8.39
N ASP A 289 4.18 6.51 -7.70
CA ASP A 289 3.74 5.17 -8.07
C ASP A 289 2.74 5.27 -9.24
N ARG A 290 1.55 5.82 -9.04
CA ARG A 290 0.54 5.87 -10.11
C ARG A 290 0.91 6.78 -11.28
N GLY A 291 1.90 7.67 -11.14
CA GLY A 291 2.35 8.57 -12.20
C GLY A 291 1.28 9.56 -12.64
N LEU A 292 0.35 9.92 -11.73
CA LEU A 292 -0.73 10.85 -12.01
C LEU A 292 -0.27 12.30 -11.83
N GLN A 293 -0.87 13.23 -12.58
CA GLN A 293 -0.46 14.63 -12.64
C GLN A 293 -1.25 15.53 -11.70
N PHE A 294 -2.42 15.09 -11.21
CA PHE A 294 -3.17 15.86 -10.24
C PHE A 294 -3.94 15.00 -9.24
N PHE A 295 -4.18 15.57 -8.06
CA PHE A 295 -4.89 14.94 -6.95
C PHE A 295 -5.74 15.99 -6.22
N ALA A 296 -6.94 15.62 -5.75
CA ALA A 296 -7.67 16.40 -4.76
C ALA A 296 -8.13 15.54 -3.57
N THR A 297 -8.07 16.14 -2.38
CA THR A 297 -8.60 15.53 -1.16
C THR A 297 -10.12 15.50 -1.17
N SER A 298 -10.67 14.67 -0.29
CA SER A 298 -12.11 14.41 -0.24
C SER A 298 -12.57 14.00 1.16
N CYS A 299 -11.85 14.42 2.20
CA CYS A 299 -12.24 14.21 3.59
C CYS A 299 -13.60 14.87 3.89
N PHE A 300 -14.31 14.37 4.90
CA PHE A 300 -15.57 14.98 5.32
C PHE A 300 -15.31 16.30 6.07
N ASP A 301 -16.17 17.30 5.90
CA ASP A 301 -16.05 18.60 6.56
C ASP A 301 -16.54 18.64 8.02
N SER A 302 -17.13 17.55 8.51
CA SER A 302 -17.63 17.48 9.87
C SER A 302 -16.48 17.34 10.89
N GLU A 303 -16.55 18.10 11.99
CA GLU A 303 -15.54 18.07 13.08
C GLU A 303 -15.33 16.66 13.70
N LYS A 304 -16.32 15.77 13.56
CA LYS A 304 -16.21 14.37 14.03
C LYS A 304 -15.27 13.53 13.18
N GLU A 305 -15.21 13.82 11.88
CA GLU A 305 -14.43 13.07 10.90
C GLU A 305 -13.09 13.76 10.64
N THR A 306 -13.12 15.08 10.48
CA THR A 306 -11.94 15.92 10.25
C THR A 306 -11.96 17.07 11.24
N THR A 307 -11.12 16.97 12.26
CA THR A 307 -10.92 18.04 13.24
C THR A 307 -10.25 19.25 12.61
N SER A 308 -10.39 20.41 13.25
CA SER A 308 -9.72 21.64 12.82
C SER A 308 -8.19 21.49 12.69
N ASP A 309 -7.55 20.73 13.58
CA ASP A 309 -6.11 20.46 13.53
C ASP A 309 -5.71 19.53 12.36
N GLN A 310 -6.52 18.50 12.09
CA GLN A 310 -6.34 17.63 10.93
C GLN A 310 -6.49 18.40 9.63
N TRP A 311 -7.52 19.25 9.51
CA TRP A 311 -7.74 20.07 8.32
C TRP A 311 -6.56 21.02 8.05
N LYS A 312 -6.03 21.65 9.10
CA LYS A 312 -4.85 22.53 9.00
C LYS A 312 -3.61 21.76 8.53
N SER A 313 -3.36 20.59 9.12
CA SER A 313 -2.24 19.71 8.76
C SER A 313 -2.36 19.23 7.30
N LEU A 314 -3.56 18.78 6.91
CA LEU A 314 -3.89 18.35 5.55
C LEU A 314 -3.62 19.47 4.54
N SER A 315 -4.18 20.65 4.78
CA SER A 315 -4.04 21.81 3.89
C SER A 315 -2.58 22.23 3.72
N GLN A 316 -1.80 22.20 4.80
CA GLN A 316 -0.37 22.46 4.75
C GLN A 316 0.37 21.42 3.89
N GLN A 317 0.13 20.13 4.13
CA GLN A 317 0.78 19.06 3.39
C GLN A 317 0.41 19.08 1.90
N ILE A 318 -0.85 19.38 1.54
CA ILE A 318 -1.26 19.58 0.14
C ILE A 318 -0.46 20.71 -0.51
N ALA A 319 -0.40 21.87 0.13
CA ALA A 319 0.30 23.03 -0.41
C ALA A 319 1.81 22.78 -0.55
N GLU A 320 2.44 22.08 0.41
CA GLU A 320 3.87 21.72 0.37
C GLU A 320 4.18 20.67 -0.70
N PHE A 321 3.24 19.76 -0.99
CA PHE A 321 3.44 18.68 -1.96
C PHE A 321 3.05 19.08 -3.40
N ASN A 322 2.33 20.20 -3.57
CA ASN A 322 2.07 20.77 -4.88
C ASN A 322 3.40 21.20 -5.53
N GLU A 323 3.70 20.63 -6.69
CA GLU A 323 4.92 20.91 -7.45
C GLU A 323 4.52 21.42 -8.84
N ASP A 324 4.70 22.71 -9.09
CA ASP A 324 4.37 23.34 -10.37
C ASP A 324 5.00 22.58 -11.54
N GLU A 325 4.24 22.47 -12.63
CA GLU A 325 4.61 21.77 -13.87
C GLU A 325 4.84 20.25 -13.72
N ARG A 326 4.77 19.68 -12.52
CA ARG A 326 4.98 18.25 -12.25
C ARG A 326 3.78 17.54 -11.62
N PHE A 327 3.20 18.10 -10.56
CA PHE A 327 2.11 17.50 -9.81
C PHE A 327 1.24 18.55 -9.11
N VAL A 328 -0.04 18.61 -9.50
CA VAL A 328 -1.02 19.54 -8.92
C VAL A 328 -1.76 18.86 -7.78
N ALA A 329 -1.43 19.22 -6.54
CA ALA A 329 -2.20 18.81 -5.37
C ALA A 329 -3.24 19.90 -5.07
N MET A 330 -4.48 19.53 -4.79
CA MET A 330 -5.57 20.46 -4.52
C MET A 330 -6.28 20.09 -3.23
N ALA A 331 -6.63 21.11 -2.43
CA ALA A 331 -7.53 20.91 -1.31
C ALA A 331 -8.97 20.68 -1.83
N GLY A 332 -9.64 19.72 -1.23
CA GLY A 332 -11.04 19.41 -1.44
C GLY A 332 -11.66 18.69 -0.26
N PHE A 333 -12.98 18.77 -0.15
CA PHE A 333 -13.74 18.12 0.92
C PHE A 333 -15.10 17.67 0.41
N GLN A 334 -15.64 16.65 1.05
CA GLN A 334 -16.99 16.19 0.81
C GLN A 334 -17.91 16.64 1.93
N TRP A 335 -19.07 17.15 1.54
CA TRP A 335 -20.13 17.55 2.46
C TRP A 335 -21.34 16.64 2.24
N LEU A 336 -21.92 16.19 3.35
CA LEU A 336 -23.08 15.31 3.36
C LEU A 336 -24.30 16.11 3.83
N GLY A 337 -25.19 16.43 2.89
CA GLY A 337 -26.51 16.98 3.17
C GLY A 337 -27.58 15.90 3.32
N ASP A 338 -28.84 16.34 3.42
CA ASP A 338 -29.96 15.45 3.66
C ASP A 338 -30.19 14.45 2.51
N LEU A 339 -30.47 13.19 2.88
CA LEU A 339 -30.72 12.10 1.95
C LEU A 339 -31.92 12.41 1.06
N LYS A 340 -31.72 12.31 -0.26
CA LYS A 340 -32.71 12.56 -1.33
C LYS A 340 -33.07 14.03 -1.58
N GLU A 341 -32.49 14.98 -0.84
CA GLU A 341 -32.60 16.41 -1.14
C GLU A 341 -31.26 16.92 -1.67
N GLU A 342 -30.25 16.87 -0.81
CA GLU A 342 -28.91 17.37 -1.09
C GLU A 342 -27.98 16.19 -1.39
N GLY A 343 -27.87 15.22 -0.49
CA GLY A 343 -26.94 14.10 -0.63
C GLY A 343 -25.47 14.53 -0.54
N LEU A 344 -24.58 13.75 -1.13
CA LEU A 344 -23.13 13.99 -1.05
C LEU A 344 -22.68 15.00 -2.13
N ARG A 345 -21.88 15.98 -1.75
CA ARG A 345 -21.25 16.95 -2.65
C ARG A 345 -19.75 16.98 -2.42
N HIS A 346 -18.99 17.18 -3.48
CA HIS A 346 -17.54 17.34 -3.43
C HIS A 346 -17.18 18.74 -3.90
N PHE A 347 -16.49 19.47 -3.03
CA PHE A 347 -15.96 20.79 -3.30
C PHE A 347 -14.45 20.72 -3.45
N ILE A 348 -13.92 21.37 -4.48
CA ILE A 348 -12.48 21.43 -4.77
C ILE A 348 -12.12 22.90 -4.93
N TYR A 349 -11.06 23.32 -4.24
CA TYR A 349 -10.57 24.68 -4.34
C TYR A 349 -9.79 24.86 -5.65
N GLY A 350 -10.15 25.89 -6.43
CA GLY A 350 -9.48 26.17 -7.70
C GLY A 350 -8.09 26.79 -7.57
N LYS A 351 -7.72 27.25 -6.38
CA LYS A 351 -6.38 27.73 -6.01
C LYS A 351 -6.15 27.45 -4.53
N ASP A 352 -5.02 26.83 -4.21
CA ASP A 352 -4.53 26.78 -2.84
C ASP A 352 -3.95 28.16 -2.50
N GLY A 353 -4.51 28.80 -1.46
CA GLY A 353 -4.00 30.08 -0.95
C GLY A 353 -4.76 31.32 -1.41
N LYS A 354 -5.96 31.52 -0.86
CA LYS A 354 -6.33 32.75 -0.14
C LYS A 354 -7.51 32.52 0.79
#